data_AF-A0A7X5LL89-F1
#
_entry.id   AF-A0A7X5LL89-F1
#
_cell.length_a   1.000
_cell.length_b   1.000
_cell.length_c   1.000
_cell.angle_alpha   90.00
_cell.angle_beta   90.00
_cell.angle_gamma   90.00
#
_symmetry.space_group_name_H-M   'P 1'
#
loop_
_entity.id
_entity.type
_entity.pdbx_description
1 polymer ?
#
loop_
_entity_poly.entity_id
_entity_poly.type
_entity_poly.pdbx_seq_one_letter_code
_entity_poly.pdbx_strand_id
1 'polypeptide(L)' 'MLDINKSWQRFKLGLGLFVVGAFCLLLLSRLHPVIYFISLGTLLLGFAIAMLGYLGIFLQRFASFKNKKTPPRF' A
#
# COMPACT_ATOMS: atom_id res chain seq x y z
N MET A 1 0.98 -0.91 -19.59
CA MET A 1 1.79 -1.94 -18.90
C MET A 1 1.72 -1.65 -17.41
N LEU A 2 1.04 -2.47 -16.62
CA LEU A 2 1.02 -2.34 -15.15
C LEU A 2 2.30 -3.01 -14.64
N ASP A 3 3.36 -2.24 -14.43
CA ASP A 3 4.62 -2.77 -13.94
C ASP A 3 4.50 -3.20 -12.48
N ILE A 4 4.54 -4.52 -12.22
CA ILE A 4 4.40 -5.07 -10.87
C ILE A 4 5.47 -4.52 -9.92
N ASN A 5 6.68 -4.29 -10.45
CA ASN A 5 7.80 -3.76 -9.69
C ASN A 5 7.50 -2.35 -9.16
N LYS A 6 6.81 -1.52 -9.95
CA LYS A 6 6.43 -0.16 -9.59
C LYS A 6 5.32 -0.15 -8.54
N SER A 7 4.32 -1.02 -8.69
CA SER A 7 3.25 -1.20 -7.68
C SER A 7 3.80 -1.76 -6.37
N TRP A 8 4.76 -2.69 -6.44
CA TRP A 8 5.45 -3.26 -5.28
C TRP A 8 6.32 -2.23 -4.55
N GLN A 9 7.03 -1.38 -5.29
CA GLN A 9 7.77 -0.25 -4.70
C GLN A 9 6.83 0.72 -3.98
N ARG A 10 5.73 1.13 -4.63
CA ARG A 10 4.72 2.01 -4.02
C ARG A 10 4.10 1.41 -2.77
N PHE A 11 3.79 0.11 -2.81
CA PHE A 11 3.30 -0.62 -1.64
C PHE A 11 4.29 -0.57 -0.48
N LYS A 12 5.57 -0.89 -0.71
CA LYS A 12 6.62 -0.84 0.33
C LYS A 12 6.83 0.57 0.88
N LEU A 13 6.80 1.58 0.01
CA LEU A 13 6.94 2.99 0.40
C LEU A 13 5.77 3.44 1.29
N GLY A 14 4.54 3.13 0.87
CA GLY A 14 3.33 3.40 1.65
C GLY A 14 3.31 2.64 2.98
N LEU A 15 3.72 1.37 2.97
CA LEU A 15 3.81 0.55 4.19
C LEU A 15 4.83 1.12 5.18
N GLY A 16 6.00 1.55 4.70
CA GLY A 16 6.99 2.21 5.54
C GLY A 16 6.44 3.49 6.18
N LEU A 17 5.78 4.34 5.39
CA LEU A 17 5.16 5.56 5.89
C LEU A 17 4.04 5.27 6.91
N PHE A 18 3.23 4.23 6.65
CA PHE A 18 2.18 3.76 7.55
C PHE A 18 2.74 3.29 8.88
N VAL A 19 3.80 2.46 8.88
CA VAL A 19 4.44 1.95 10.10
C VAL A 19 5.04 3.09 10.91
N VAL A 20 5.70 4.06 10.27
CA VAL A 20 6.22 5.26 10.95
C VAL A 20 5.09 6.09 11.55
N GLY A 21 4.01 6.31 10.81
CA GLY A 21 2.81 6.99 11.31
C GLY A 21 2.18 6.27 12.50
N ALA A 22 2.09 4.94 12.45
CA ALA A 22 1.54 4.12 13.53
C ALA A 22 2.40 4.18 14.78
N PHE A 23 3.72 4.09 14.62
CA PHE A 23 4.66 4.22 15.72
C PHE A 23 4.54 5.59 16.40
N CYS A 24 4.51 6.66 15.61
CA CYS A 24 4.35 8.02 16.11
C CYS A 24 2.99 8.20 16.83
N LEU A 25 1.92 7.65 16.26
CA LEU A 25 0.57 7.71 16.84
C LEU A 25 0.46 6.91 18.14
N LEU A 26 1.12 5.75 18.28
CA LEU A 26 0.99 4.91 19.46
C LEU A 26 1.89 5.36 20.62
N LEU A 27 3.09 5.85 20.31
CA LEU A 27 4.11 6.19 21.31
C LEU A 27 4.18 7.69 21.63
N LEU A 28 4.11 8.55 20.62
CA LEU A 28 4.35 9.99 20.77
C LEU A 28 3.07 10.82 20.89
N SER A 29 1.92 10.31 20.43
CA SER A 29 0.67 11.08 20.44
C SER A 29 0.18 11.52 21.82
N ARG A 30 0.60 10.81 22.88
CA ARG A 30 0.26 11.15 24.27
C ARG A 30 0.96 12.41 24.77
N LEU A 31 2.01 12.86 24.09
CA LEU A 31 2.80 14.02 24.51
C LEU A 31 2.12 15.35 24.12
N HIS A 32 1.50 15.41 22.95
CA HIS A 32 0.90 16.65 22.46
C HIS A 32 -0.21 16.39 21.42
N PRO A 33 -1.36 17.09 21.48
CA PRO A 33 -2.48 16.89 20.55
C PRO A 33 -2.12 17.18 19.10
N VAL A 34 -1.20 18.13 18.84
CA VAL A 34 -0.70 18.39 17.47
C VAL A 34 0.00 17.16 16.89
N ILE A 35 0.79 16.45 17.70
CA ILE A 35 1.50 15.24 17.28
C ILE A 35 0.49 14.13 16.96
N TYR A 36 -0.62 14.05 17.70
CA TYR A 36 -1.71 13.13 17.38
C TYR A 36 -2.26 13.36 15.97
N PHE A 37 -2.65 14.59 15.64
CA PHE A 37 -3.22 14.89 14.31
C PHE A 37 -2.22 14.70 13.18
N ILE A 38 -0.95 15.08 13.37
CA ILE A 38 0.11 14.85 12.38
C ILE A 38 0.33 13.35 12.17
N SER A 39 0.46 12.58 13.26
CA SER A 39 0.68 11.13 13.18
C SER A 39 -0.50 10.42 12.52
N LEU A 40 -1.73 10.84 12.83
CA LEU A 40 -2.94 10.32 12.21
C LEU A 40 -2.97 10.64 10.70
N GLY A 41 -2.61 11.86 10.31
CA GLY A 41 -2.49 12.26 8.91
C GLY A 41 -1.45 11.42 8.15
N THR A 42 -0.26 11.24 8.71
CA THR A 42 0.80 10.42 8.11
C THR A 42 0.39 8.95 7.99
N LEU A 43 -0.27 8.41 9.04
CA LEU A 43 -0.80 7.05 9.03
C LEU A 43 -1.82 6.85 7.90
N LEU A 44 -2.82 7.74 7.79
CA LEU A 44 -3.84 7.67 6.75
C LEU A 44 -3.25 7.81 5.34
N LEU A 45 -2.27 8.72 5.17
CA LEU A 45 -1.60 8.91 3.89
C LEU A 45 -0.78 7.68 3.49
N GLY A 46 -0.01 7.12 4.44
CA GLY A 46 0.75 5.89 4.23
C GLY A 46 -0.16 4.71 3.89
N PHE A 47 -1.29 4.60 4.59
CA PHE A 47 -2.33 3.60 4.30
C PHE A 47 -2.87 3.74 2.88
N ALA A 48 -3.25 4.95 2.45
CA ALA A 48 -3.76 5.18 1.10
C ALA A 48 -2.74 4.82 0.01
N ILE A 49 -1.48 5.23 0.18
CA ILE A 49 -0.39 4.89 -0.75
C ILE A 49 -0.14 3.38 -0.80
N ALA A 50 -0.12 2.72 0.36
CA ALA A 50 0.04 1.27 0.46
C ALA A 50 -1.12 0.56 -0.25
N MET A 51 -2.36 0.98 0.00
CA MET A 51 -3.56 0.39 -0.60
C MET A 51 -3.57 0.53 -2.12
N LEU A 52 -3.13 1.67 -2.67
CA LEU A 52 -2.97 1.87 -4.12
C LEU A 52 -1.92 0.93 -4.72
N GLY A 53 -0.78 0.74 -4.04
CA GLY A 53 0.23 -0.23 -4.45
C GLY A 53 -0.28 -1.67 -4.43
N TYR A 54 -1.04 -2.03 -3.38
CA TYR A 54 -1.67 -3.34 -3.23
C TYR A 54 -2.72 -3.61 -4.33
N LEU A 55 -3.58 -2.64 -4.62
CA LEU A 55 -4.56 -2.70 -5.71
C LEU A 55 -3.90 -3.02 -7.05
N GLY A 56 -2.76 -2.41 -7.36
CA GLY A 56 -2.00 -2.70 -8.58
C GLY A 56 -1.51 -4.16 -8.66
N ILE A 57 -1.04 -4.72 -7.54
CA ILE A 57 -0.60 -6.13 -7.46
C ILE A 57 -1.81 -7.08 -7.58
N PHE A 58 -2.91 -6.73 -6.93
CA PHE A 58 -4.15 -7.50 -6.93
C PHE A 58 -4.78 -7.57 -8.33
N LEU A 59 -4.91 -6.42 -9.01
CA LEU A 59 -5.42 -6.32 -10.38
C LEU A 59 -4.59 -7.17 -11.35
N GLN A 60 -3.26 -7.19 -11.20
CA GLN A 60 -2.40 -8.01 -12.04
C GLN A 60 -2.59 -9.52 -11.78
N ARG A 61 -2.73 -9.95 -10.52
CA ARG A 61 -3.05 -11.35 -10.20
C ARG A 61 -4.41 -11.76 -10.78
N PHE A 62 -5.40 -10.88 -10.71
CA PHE A 62 -6.72 -11.10 -11.31
C PHE A 62 -6.67 -11.18 -12.85
N ALA A 63 -5.90 -10.30 -13.49
CA ALA A 63 -5.70 -10.34 -14.94
C ALA A 63 -5.00 -11.64 -15.38
N SER A 64 -4.04 -12.13 -14.60
CA SER A 64 -3.36 -13.41 -14.85
C SER A 64 -4.32 -14.61 -14.72
N PHE A 65 -5.27 -14.57 -13.79
CA PHE A 65 -6.34 -15.58 -13.70
C PHE A 65 -7.27 -15.57 -14.92
N LYS A 66 -7.59 -14.38 -15.47
CA LYS A 66 -8.46 -14.25 -16.64
C LYS A 66 -7.82 -14.78 -17.93
N ASN A 67 -6.49 -14.78 -18.04
CA ASN A 67 -5.76 -15.22 -19.23
C ASN A 67 -5.46 -16.73 -19.29
N LYS A 68 -5.95 -17.54 -18.34
CA LYS A 68 -5.66 -18.98 -18.26
C LYS A 68 -6.49 -19.87 -19.21
N LYS A 69 -7.04 -19.34 -20.32
CA LYS A 69 -7.84 -20.11 -21.28
C LYS A 69 -7.52 -19.75 -22.72
N THR A 70 -6.54 -20.45 -23.28
CA THR A 70 -6.73 -21.28 -24.48
C THR A 70 -5.56 -22.26 -24.56
N PRO A 71 -5.77 -23.57 -24.25
CA PRO A 71 -4.75 -24.57 -24.56
C PRO A 71 -4.49 -24.57 -26.07
N PRO A 72 -3.24 -24.73 -26.52
CA PRO A 72 -2.94 -24.89 -27.94
C PRO A 72 -3.67 -26.13 -28.45
N ARG A 73 -4.48 -25.96 -29.51
CA ARG A 73 -5.01 -27.10 -30.27
C ARG A 73 -3.83 -27.64 -31.08
N PHE A 74 -3.30 -28.78 -30.65
CA PHE A 74 -2.46 -29.65 -31.47
C PHE A 74 -3.33 -30.43 -32.45
#